data_AF-A0AAU8JKI0-F1
#
_entry.id   AF-A0AAU8JKI0-F1
#
_cell.length_a   1.000
_cell.length_b   1.000
_cell.length_c   1.000
_cell.angle_alpha   90.00
_cell.angle_beta   90.00
_cell.angle_gamma   90.00
#
_symmetry.space_group_name_H-M   'P 1'
#
loop_
_entity.id
_entity.type
_entity.pdbx_description
1 polymer ?
#
loop_
_entity_poly.entity_id
_entity_poly.type
_entity_poly.pdbx_seq_one_letter_code
_entity_poly.pdbx_strand_id
1 'polypeptide(L)' 'MLKRDSNHPSLHFKKVGKFWSARIGINYRFLALKDGEDFIWVWIGTHDEYEEILNREG' A
#
# COMPACT_ATOMS: atom_id res chain seq x y z
N MET A 1 15.70 -6.02 8.34
CA MET A 1 14.74 -7.07 8.75
C MET A 1 13.38 -6.43 8.95
N LEU A 2 12.43 -6.64 8.02
CA LEU A 2 11.05 -6.11 8.06
C LEU A 2 10.08 -7.01 8.85
N LYS A 3 10.57 -7.75 9.86
CA LYS A 3 9.81 -8.86 10.47
C LYS A 3 9.04 -8.51 11.74
N ARG A 4 9.07 -7.27 12.25
CA ARG A 4 8.56 -7.01 13.61
C ARG A 4 7.65 -5.82 13.82
N ASP A 5 7.46 -4.94 12.83
CA ASP A 5 6.56 -3.82 13.03
C ASP A 5 5.91 -3.39 11.72
N SER A 6 4.63 -3.73 11.57
CA SER A 6 3.81 -3.21 10.47
C SER A 6 3.65 -1.68 10.58
N ASN A 7 3.89 -1.10 11.76
CA ASN A 7 3.85 0.35 12.00
C ASN A 7 5.24 1.01 12.03
N HIS A 8 6.28 0.35 11.51
CA HIS A 8 7.60 0.96 11.48
C HIS A 8 7.53 2.30 10.71
N PRO A 9 8.03 3.42 11.26
CA PRO A 9 7.85 4.76 10.67
C PRO A 9 8.43 4.92 9.26
N SER A 10 9.28 3.98 8.81
CA SER A 10 9.76 3.95 7.42
C SER A 10 8.75 3.37 6.41
N LEU A 11 7.76 2.59 6.87
CA LEU A 11 6.59 2.22 6.07
C LEU A 11 5.57 3.37 6.21
N HIS A 12 5.74 4.39 5.39
CA HIS A 12 4.78 5.47 5.29
C HIS A 12 3.51 4.98 4.57
N PHE A 13 2.66 4.26 5.30
CA PHE A 13 1.33 3.93 4.83
C PHE A 13 0.52 5.22 4.65
N LYS A 14 0.04 5.46 3.43
CA LYS A 14 -0.81 6.60 3.08
C LYS A 14 -2.18 6.09 2.68
N LYS A 15 -3.25 6.62 3.26
CA LYS A 15 -4.62 6.31 2.80
C LYS A 15 -4.86 6.93 1.41
N VAL A 16 -5.33 6.14 0.46
CA VAL A 16 -5.66 6.54 -0.92
C VAL A 16 -6.97 5.88 -1.33
N GLY A 17 -8.04 6.67 -1.37
CA GLY A 17 -9.40 6.14 -1.57
C GLY A 17 -9.78 5.15 -0.45
N LYS A 18 -10.24 3.97 -0.85
CA LYS A 18 -10.54 2.85 0.06
C LYS A 18 -9.30 2.07 0.53
N PHE A 19 -8.16 2.27 -0.13
CA PHE A 19 -6.93 1.54 0.13
C PHE A 19 -5.94 2.30 1.02
N TRP A 20 -4.95 1.58 1.51
CA TRP A 20 -3.73 2.08 2.13
C TRP A 20 -2.54 1.69 1.26
N SER A 21 -1.72 2.66 0.91
CA SER A 21 -0.58 2.51 0.00
C SER A 21 0.75 2.65 0.73
N ALA A 22 1.74 1.84 0.37
CA ALA A 22 3.12 2.01 0.78
C ALA A 22 4.08 1.89 -0.41
N ARG A 23 5.24 2.55 -0.30
CA ARG A 23 6.32 2.47 -1.29
C ARG A 23 7.25 1.31 -0.96
N ILE A 24 7.47 0.43 -1.95
CA ILE A 24 8.48 -0.62 -1.87
C ILE A 24 9.60 -0.23 -2.84
N GLY A 25 10.51 0.60 -2.35
CA GLY A 25 11.51 1.25 -3.20
C GLY A 25 10.88 2.26 -4.17
N ILE A 26 11.61 2.59 -5.23
CA ILE A 26 11.22 3.66 -6.16
C ILE A 26 10.12 3.23 -7.14
N ASN A 27 10.22 2.00 -7.67
CA ASN A 27 9.40 1.52 -8.78
C ASN A 27 8.14 0.75 -8.35
N TYR A 28 8.07 0.27 -7.12
CA TYR A 28 6.95 -0.56 -6.67
C TYR A 28 6.08 0.12 -5.64
N ARG A 29 4.80 -0.23 -5.68
CA ARG A 29 3.78 0.18 -4.72
C ARG A 29 3.05 -1.04 -4.22
N PHE A 30 2.55 -0.91 -3.00
CA PHE A 30 1.75 -1.88 -2.31
C PHE A 30 0.40 -1.26 -1.98
N LEU A 31 -0.67 -2.06 -2.05
CA LEU A 31 -2.00 -1.68 -1.58
C LEU A 31 -2.50 -2.70 -0.55
N ALA A 32 -3.11 -2.17 0.51
CA ALA A 32 -3.87 -2.92 1.51
C ALA A 32 -5.25 -2.31 1.73
N LEU A 33 -6.18 -3.15 2.17
CA LEU A 33 -7.41 -2.70 2.82
C LEU A 33 -7.19 -2.72 4.33
N LYS A 34 -7.78 -1.75 5.04
CA LYS A 34 -7.79 -1.76 6.50
C LYS A 34 -9.03 -2.51 6.97
N ASP A 35 -8.82 -3.52 7.81
CA ASP A 35 -9.88 -4.31 8.44
C ASP A 35 -9.68 -4.28 9.95
N GLY A 36 -10.49 -3.48 10.65
CA GLY A 36 -10.28 -3.19 12.07
C GLY A 36 -8.92 -2.54 12.34
N GLU A 37 -8.07 -3.24 13.11
CA GLU A 37 -6.69 -2.84 13.39
C GLU A 37 -5.67 -3.44 12.41
N ASP A 38 -6.09 -4.39 11.59
CA ASP A 38 -5.25 -5.13 10.66
C ASP A 38 -5.26 -4.52 9.25
N PHE A 39 -4.26 -4.92 8.46
CA PHE A 39 -4.13 -4.58 7.05
C PHE A 39 -4.11 -5.84 6.20
N ILE A 40 -5.08 -5.97 5.30
CA ILE A 40 -5.16 -7.07 4.35
C ILE A 40 -4.45 -6.64 3.07
N TRP A 41 -3.38 -7.36 2.72
CA TRP A 41 -2.67 -7.15 1.46
C TRP A 41 -3.58 -7.53 0.29
N VAL A 42 -3.82 -6.58 -0.62
CA VAL A 42 -4.60 -6.82 -1.84
C VAL A 42 -3.76 -6.85 -3.11
N TRP A 43 -2.69 -6.05 -3.20
CA TRP A 43 -1.90 -5.94 -4.43
C TRP A 43 -0.48 -5.40 -4.21
N ILE A 44 0.45 -5.80 -5.08
CA ILE A 44 1.79 -5.21 -5.24
C ILE A 44 2.13 -5.16 -6.73
N GLY A 45 2.73 -4.07 -7.17
CA GLY A 45 3.18 -3.96 -8.55
C GLY A 45 3.84 -2.61 -8.81
N THR A 46 4.00 -2.30 -10.09
CA THR A 46 4.73 -1.13 -10.56
C THR A 46 3.99 0.17 -10.26
N HIS A 47 4.70 1.29 -10.37
CA HIS A 47 4.07 2.60 -10.22
C HIS A 47 2.96 2.81 -11.24
N ASP A 48 3.13 2.36 -12.48
CA ASP A 48 2.16 2.56 -13.55
C ASP A 48 0.87 1.77 -13.31
N GLU A 49 0.99 0.49 -12.95
CA GLU A 49 -0.16 -0.33 -12.57
C GLU A 49 -0.90 0.24 -11.34
N TYR A 50 -0.16 0.81 -10.39
CA TYR A 50 -0.75 1.49 -9.24
C TYR A 50 -1.59 2.69 -9.68
N GLU A 51 -1.09 3.54 -10.58
CA GLU A 51 -1.86 4.68 -11.10
C GLU A 51 -3.11 4.21 -11.87
N GLU A 52 -3.00 3.13 -12.66
CA GLU A 52 -4.17 2.54 -13.34
C GLU A 52 -5.24 2.05 -12.37
N ILE A 53 -4.86 1.35 -11.30
CA ILE A 53 -5.80 0.88 -10.26
C ILE A 53 -6.51 2.07 -9.62
N LEU A 54 -5.77 3.13 -9.29
CA LEU A 54 -6.36 4.32 -8.67
C LEU A 54 -7.31 5.07 -9.60
N ASN A 55 -6.97 5.17 -10.89
CA ASN A 55 -7.82 5.82 -11.89
C ASN A 55 -9.13 5.07 -12.15
N ARG A 56 -9.20 3.76 -11.85
CA ARG A 56 -10.44 2.96 -11.98
C ARG A 56 -11.32 3.02 -10.74
N GLU A 57 -10.77 3.45 -9.61
CA GLU A 57 -11.43 3.46 -8.30
C GLU A 57 -11.95 4.86 -7.91
N GLY A 58 -11.53 5.90 -8.63
CA GLY A 58 -12.08 7.26 -8.55
C GLY A 58 -13.17 7.50 -9.60
#